data_AF-A0AAN7XB35-F1
#
_entry.id   AF-A0AAN7XB35-F1
#
_cell.length_a   1.000
_cell.length_b   1.000
_cell.length_c   1.000
_cell.angle_alpha   90.00
_cell.angle_beta   90.00
_cell.angle_gamma   90.00
#
_symmetry.space_group_name_H-M   'P 1'
#
loop_
_entity.id
_entity.type
_entity.pdbx_description
1 polymer ?
#
loop_
_entity_poly.entity_id
_entity_poly.type
_entity_poly.pdbx_seq_one_letter_code
_entity_poly.pdbx_strand_id
1 'polypeptide(L)'
;MISYDGSDFTTASLIRKTSPLRQDTGKVVKSIFVPNVGWASQLTSGEVWVQFNDGSQLVVQAGVSCITYTSPEGRVTRYKESEKLPEHVKEKLHCLSTILGLLANPTEHHLQPH
;
A
#
# COMPACT_ATOMS: atom_id res chain seq x y z
N MET A 1 29.48 -47.80 13.43
CA MET A 1 29.19 -46.35 13.39
C MET A 1 28.60 -45.96 14.72
N ILE A 2 29.20 -44.96 15.33
CA ILE A 2 28.96 -44.45 16.69
C ILE A 2 27.82 -43.43 16.57
N SER A 3 26.66 -43.72 17.17
CA SER A 3 25.54 -42.78 17.30
C SER A 3 25.69 -42.07 18.64
N TYR A 4 25.74 -40.74 18.62
CA TYR A 4 25.83 -39.91 19.82
C TYR A 4 24.45 -39.38 20.16
N ASP A 5 24.08 -39.67 21.40
CA ASP A 5 22.91 -39.24 22.15
C ASP A 5 23.16 -37.88 22.82
N GLY A 6 22.12 -37.04 22.90
CA GLY A 6 21.88 -36.13 24.02
C GLY A 6 22.41 -34.68 23.97
N SER A 7 21.49 -33.77 24.35
CA SER A 7 21.69 -32.39 24.93
C SER A 7 21.45 -31.23 23.94
N ASP A 8 20.61 -30.20 24.18
CA ASP A 8 20.09 -29.62 25.43
C ASP A 8 18.66 -29.06 25.31
N PHE A 9 17.97 -29.08 26.45
CA PHE A 9 16.66 -28.52 26.77
C PHE A 9 16.84 -27.10 27.35
N THR A 10 15.82 -26.22 27.23
CA THR A 10 15.70 -24.83 27.78
C THR A 10 16.40 -23.75 26.92
N THR A 11 15.86 -22.59 26.55
CA THR A 11 14.96 -21.65 27.23
C THR A 11 14.20 -20.78 26.21
N ALA A 12 13.06 -20.23 26.62
CA ALA A 12 12.19 -19.38 25.83
C ALA A 12 12.90 -18.21 25.12
N SER A 13 12.65 -18.08 23.82
CA SER A 13 12.40 -16.76 23.25
C SER A 13 11.36 -16.92 22.17
N LEU A 14 10.14 -16.63 22.59
CA LEU A 14 9.01 -16.24 21.77
C LEU A 14 9.40 -15.03 20.93
N ILE A 15 10.27 -15.21 19.94
CA ILE A 15 10.27 -14.34 18.77
C ILE A 15 9.05 -14.81 17.98
N ARG A 16 7.88 -14.39 18.48
CA ARG A 16 6.83 -13.88 17.61
C ARG A 16 7.58 -12.94 16.69
N LYS A 17 8.04 -13.45 15.54
CA LYS A 17 8.24 -12.59 14.40
C LYS A 17 6.83 -12.10 14.13
N THR A 18 6.49 -11.02 14.81
CA THR A 18 5.74 -9.92 14.23
C THR A 18 6.60 -9.48 13.05
N SER A 19 6.69 -10.31 12.01
CA SER A 19 6.79 -9.75 10.67
C SER A 19 5.54 -8.89 10.62
N PRO A 20 5.66 -7.53 10.68
CA PRO A 20 4.51 -6.71 10.39
C PRO A 20 4.05 -7.25 9.04
N LEU A 21 2.82 -7.77 9.03
CA LEU A 21 2.12 -8.33 7.88
C LEU A 21 2.90 -7.93 6.64
N ARG A 22 3.80 -8.80 6.16
CA ARG A 22 4.41 -8.61 4.85
C ARG A 22 3.19 -8.80 3.98
N GLN A 23 2.44 -7.72 3.82
CA GLN A 23 1.47 -7.59 2.78
C GLN A 23 2.34 -7.94 1.61
N ASP A 24 2.11 -9.12 1.05
CA ASP A 24 2.62 -9.48 -0.26
C ASP A 24 1.85 -8.55 -1.22
N THR A 25 2.07 -7.25 -1.05
CA THR A 25 1.84 -6.22 -2.04
C THR A 25 2.69 -6.75 -3.16
N GLY A 26 2.05 -7.35 -4.15
CA GLY A 26 2.70 -8.02 -5.26
C GLY A 26 3.86 -7.22 -5.83
N LYS A 27 4.69 -7.85 -6.64
CA LYS A 27 5.95 -7.27 -7.14
C LYS A 27 5.73 -5.81 -7.56
N VAL A 28 6.39 -4.86 -6.90
CA VAL A 28 6.21 -3.43 -7.17
C VAL A 28 6.88 -3.13 -8.50
N VAL A 29 6.12 -2.59 -9.45
CA VAL A 29 6.60 -2.19 -10.78
C VAL A 29 7.30 -0.85 -10.71
N LYS A 30 6.62 0.13 -10.12
CA LYS A 30 7.05 1.53 -10.13
C LYS A 30 6.62 2.19 -8.84
N SER A 31 7.55 2.85 -8.16
CA SER A 31 7.28 3.61 -6.95
C SER A 31 7.72 5.04 -7.15
N ILE A 32 6.85 5.99 -6.77
CA ILE A 32 7.14 7.42 -6.82
C ILE A 32 6.83 8.05 -5.47
N PHE A 33 7.64 9.03 -5.09
CA PHE A 33 7.38 9.86 -3.93
C PHE A 33 6.60 11.11 -4.35
N VAL A 34 5.50 11.37 -3.67
CA VAL A 34 4.59 12.49 -3.93
C VAL A 34 4.64 13.42 -2.72
N PRO A 35 5.16 14.65 -2.87
CA PRO A 35 5.21 15.63 -1.79
C PRO A 35 3.83 15.86 -1.18
N ASN A 36 3.76 16.01 0.16
CA ASN A 36 2.54 16.19 0.96
C ASN A 36 1.58 14.97 0.98
N VAL A 37 1.77 13.99 0.13
CA VAL A 37 0.95 12.77 0.07
C VAL A 37 1.69 11.60 0.73
N GLY A 38 2.82 11.19 0.14
CA GLY A 38 3.61 10.04 0.57
C GLY A 38 4.11 9.19 -0.58
N TRP A 39 4.24 7.89 -0.38
CA TRP A 39 4.73 6.93 -1.38
C TRP A 39 3.58 6.31 -2.16
N ALA A 40 3.66 6.34 -3.49
CA ALA A 40 2.72 5.65 -4.36
C ALA A 40 3.45 4.58 -5.18
N SER A 41 3.02 3.33 -5.03
CA SER A 41 3.64 2.15 -5.63
C SER A 41 2.61 1.40 -6.46
N GLN A 42 2.89 1.27 -7.76
CA GLN A 42 2.13 0.42 -8.67
C GLN A 42 2.65 -1.01 -8.59
N LEU A 43 1.73 -1.96 -8.53
CA LEU A 43 1.96 -3.39 -8.41
C LEU A 43 1.89 -4.04 -9.80
N THR A 44 2.56 -5.18 -10.00
CA THR A 44 2.53 -5.92 -11.29
C THR A 44 1.13 -6.43 -11.64
N SER A 45 0.25 -6.55 -10.64
CA SER A 45 -1.16 -6.88 -10.80
C SER A 45 -1.99 -5.73 -11.39
N GLY A 46 -1.41 -4.52 -11.52
CA GLY A 46 -2.10 -3.30 -11.91
C GLY A 46 -2.70 -2.53 -10.72
N GLU A 47 -2.68 -3.11 -9.53
CA GLU A 47 -3.13 -2.45 -8.30
C GLU A 47 -2.18 -1.31 -7.92
N VAL A 48 -2.69 -0.29 -7.24
CA VAL A 48 -1.88 0.83 -6.74
C VAL A 48 -2.00 0.92 -5.24
N TRP A 49 -0.86 0.87 -4.56
CA TRP A 49 -0.74 1.07 -3.14
C TRP A 49 -0.13 2.43 -2.85
N VAL A 50 -0.80 3.20 -2.01
CA VAL A 50 -0.31 4.48 -1.51
C VAL A 50 -0.14 4.40 -0.01
N GLN A 51 1.04 4.75 0.46
CA GLN A 51 1.31 5.00 1.86
C GLN A 51 1.39 6.50 2.05
N PHE A 52 0.48 7.04 2.84
CA PHE A 52 0.45 8.46 3.16
C PHE A 52 1.40 8.79 4.31
N ASN A 53 1.83 10.04 4.37
CA ASN A 53 2.75 10.54 5.41
C ASN A 53 2.16 10.48 6.83
N ASP A 54 0.83 10.43 6.95
CA ASP A 54 0.10 10.23 8.22
C ASP A 54 0.18 8.79 8.74
N GLY A 55 0.77 7.86 7.98
CA GLY A 55 0.83 6.43 8.28
C GLY A 55 -0.38 5.64 7.77
N SER A 56 -1.39 6.32 7.22
CA SER A 56 -2.51 5.67 6.56
C SER A 56 -2.11 5.10 5.21
N GLN A 57 -2.86 4.13 4.72
CA GLN A 57 -2.58 3.47 3.45
C GLN A 57 -3.86 3.38 2.63
N LEU A 58 -3.73 3.38 1.31
CA LEU A 58 -4.84 3.20 0.40
C LEU A 58 -4.41 2.30 -0.75
N VAL A 59 -5.12 1.19 -0.90
CA VAL A 59 -4.93 0.25 -2.00
C VAL A 59 -6.11 0.36 -2.94
N VAL A 60 -5.84 0.66 -4.21
CA VAL A 60 -6.81 0.61 -5.29
C VAL A 60 -6.59 -0.67 -6.07
N GLN A 61 -7.62 -1.51 -6.15
CA GLN A 61 -7.52 -2.72 -6.95
C GLN A 61 -7.86 -2.43 -8.41
N ALA A 62 -7.06 -2.95 -9.34
CA ALA A 62 -7.34 -2.81 -10.77
C ALA A 62 -8.58 -3.62 -11.18
N GLY A 63 -9.46 -3.01 -11.97
CA GLY A 63 -10.65 -3.69 -12.51
C GLY A 63 -11.83 -3.82 -11.54
N VAL A 64 -11.70 -3.35 -10.31
CA VAL A 64 -12.82 -3.21 -9.37
C VAL A 64 -12.85 -1.78 -8.84
N SER A 65 -14.01 -1.14 -8.86
CA SER A 65 -14.23 0.19 -8.25
C SER A 65 -14.29 0.08 -6.71
N CYS A 66 -13.29 -0.58 -6.11
CA CYS A 66 -13.15 -0.83 -4.69
C CYS A 66 -11.79 -0.34 -4.22
N ILE A 67 -11.80 0.39 -3.12
CA ILE A 67 -10.59 0.84 -2.45
C ILE A 67 -10.52 0.27 -1.05
N THR A 68 -9.31 -0.03 -0.62
CA THR A 68 -9.04 -0.50 0.73
C THR A 68 -8.23 0.57 1.43
N TYR A 69 -8.85 1.27 2.36
CA TYR A 69 -8.21 2.26 3.20
C TYR A 69 -7.77 1.62 4.51
N THR A 70 -6.52 1.83 4.90
CA THR A 70 -5.99 1.47 6.20
C THR A 70 -5.74 2.76 6.96
N SER A 71 -6.49 2.98 8.03
CA SER A 71 -6.26 4.07 8.96
C SER A 71 -4.86 3.96 9.61
N PRO A 72 -4.29 5.08 10.11
CA PRO A 72 -3.01 5.04 10.83
C PRO A 72 -3.09 4.22 12.12
N GLU A 73 -4.30 3.97 12.63
CA GLU A 73 -4.61 3.09 13.76
C GLU A 73 -4.52 1.60 13.40
N GLY A 74 -4.31 1.27 12.12
CA GLY A 74 -4.29 -0.09 11.59
C GLY A 74 -5.67 -0.67 11.27
N ARG A 75 -6.76 0.09 11.40
CA ARG A 75 -8.09 -0.36 10.96
C ARG A 75 -8.18 -0.33 9.44
N VAL A 76 -8.54 -1.47 8.84
CA VAL A 76 -8.75 -1.61 7.40
C VAL A 76 -10.24 -1.47 7.11
N THR A 77 -10.58 -0.54 6.22
CA THR A 77 -11.96 -0.29 5.74
C THR A 77 -11.96 -0.33 4.22
N ARG A 78 -12.78 -1.22 3.67
CA ARG A 78 -12.97 -1.33 2.22
C ARG A 78 -14.17 -0.52 1.81
N TYR A 79 -13.96 0.49 0.98
CA TYR A 79 -15.03 1.29 0.40
C TYR A 79 -15.26 0.88 -1.04
N LYS A 80 -16.53 0.79 -1.43
CA LYS A 80 -16.93 0.65 -2.84
C LYS A 80 -17.24 2.02 -3.43
N GLU A 81 -17.08 2.18 -4.74
CA GLU A 81 -17.49 3.38 -5.48
C GLU A 81 -18.95 3.79 -5.22
N SER A 82 -19.82 2.80 -5.00
CA SER A 82 -21.24 3.04 -4.70
C SER A 82 -21.52 3.51 -3.26
N GLU A 83 -20.54 3.50 -2.36
CA GLU A 83 -20.71 3.97 -0.99
C GLU A 83 -20.30 5.44 -0.85
N LYS A 84 -20.92 6.15 0.10
CA LYS A 84 -20.51 7.53 0.40
C LYS A 84 -19.11 7.53 1.00
N LEU A 85 -18.13 7.87 0.16
CA LEU A 85 -16.76 8.07 0.56
C LEU A 85 -16.64 9.34 1.42
N PRO A 86 -15.93 9.29 2.57
CA PRO A 86 -15.56 10.48 3.31
C PRO A 86 -14.74 11.46 2.46
N GLU A 87 -14.81 12.75 2.74
CA GLU A 87 -14.06 13.79 2.00
C GLU A 87 -12.55 13.49 1.96
N HIS A 88 -11.96 13.12 3.10
CA HIS A 88 -10.54 12.76 3.17
C HIS A 88 -10.16 11.58 2.25
N VAL A 89 -11.07 10.63 2.01
CA VAL A 89 -10.82 9.51 1.08
C VAL A 89 -10.94 9.97 -0.37
N LYS A 90 -11.90 10.86 -0.66
CA LYS A 90 -12.07 11.43 -2.00
C LYS A 90 -10.88 12.28 -2.42
N GLU A 91 -10.33 13.10 -1.52
CA GLU A 91 -9.11 13.88 -1.79
C GLU A 91 -7.93 12.95 -2.09
N LYS A 92 -7.74 11.91 -1.26
CA LYS A 92 -6.71 10.89 -1.46
C LYS A 92 -6.87 10.16 -2.81
N LEU A 93 -8.11 9.84 -3.20
CA LEU A 93 -8.45 9.28 -4.51
C LEU A 93 -8.15 10.24 -5.67
N HIS A 94 -8.45 11.52 -5.52
CA HIS A 94 -8.18 12.53 -6.54
C HIS A 94 -6.67 12.66 -6.76
N CYS A 95 -5.88 12.77 -5.68
CA CYS A 95 -4.43 12.73 -5.75
C CYS A 95 -3.94 11.44 -6.43
N LEU A 96 -4.55 10.30 -6.09
CA LEU A 96 -4.25 9.01 -6.70
C LEU A 96 -4.50 8.97 -8.21
N SER A 97 -5.59 9.57 -8.67
CA SER A 97 -5.89 9.70 -10.09
C SER A 97 -4.82 10.52 -10.81
N THR A 98 -4.37 11.63 -10.21
CA THR A 98 -3.24 12.42 -10.71
C THR A 98 -1.94 11.60 -10.76
N ILE A 99 -1.65 10.85 -9.69
CA ILE A 99 -0.46 9.98 -9.60
C ILE A 99 -0.49 8.87 -10.65
N LEU A 100 -1.65 8.25 -10.86
CA LEU A 100 -1.86 7.27 -11.91
C LEU A 100 -1.61 7.88 -13.29
N GLY A 101 -2.07 9.11 -13.52
CA GLY A 101 -1.76 9.89 -14.72
C GLY A 101 -0.25 10.09 -14.91
N LEU A 102 0.47 10.49 -13.86
CA LEU A 102 1.93 10.65 -13.87
C LEU A 102 2.69 9.32 -14.09
N LEU A 103 2.19 8.23 -13.50
CA LEU A 103 2.77 6.90 -13.63
C LEU A 103 2.61 6.36 -15.05
N ALA A 104 1.42 6.56 -15.65
CA ALA A 104 1.04 6.11 -16.98
C ALA A 104 1.61 7.00 -18.10
N ASN A 105 1.75 8.31 -17.86
CA ASN A 105 2.25 9.25 -18.86
C ASN A 105 3.23 10.25 -18.20
N PRO A 106 4.56 10.05 -18.31
CA PRO A 106 5.55 10.97 -17.74
C PRO A 106 5.65 12.33 -18.47
N THR A 107 4.83 12.59 -19.50
CA THR A 107 5.02 13.67 -20.48
C THR A 107 3.95 14.75 -20.55
N GLU A 108 3.01 14.87 -19.59
CA GLU A 108 1.95 15.91 -19.69
C GLU A 108 1.85 16.77 -18.42
N HIS A 109 2.94 17.44 -18.06
CA HIS A 109 2.87 18.68 -17.27
C HIS A 109 3.60 19.80 -18.00
N HIS A 110 3.04 20.27 -19.12
CA HIS A 110 3.04 21.69 -19.43
C HIS A 110 2.05 22.00 -20.55
N LEU A 111 0.80 22.32 -20.21
CA LEU A 111 -0.03 23.33 -20.90
C LEU A 111 -1.42 23.34 -20.26
N GLN A 112 -1.60 24.16 -19.24
CA GLN A 112 -2.89 24.81 -19.03
C GLN A 112 -2.83 26.17 -19.73
N PRO A 113 -3.70 26.45 -20.71
CA PRO A 113 -3.87 27.79 -21.26
C PRO A 113 -4.84 28.56 -20.37
N HIS A 114 -4.44 29.76 -19.92
CA HIS A 114 -5.35 30.90 -19.83
C HIS A 114 -4.57 32.22 -19.92
#